data_AF-A0A2E0KK40-F1
#
_entry.id   AF-A0A2E0KK40-F1
#
_cell.length_a   1.000
_cell.length_b   1.000
_cell.length_c   1.000
_cell.angle_alpha   90.00
_cell.angle_beta   90.00
_cell.angle_gamma   90.00
#
_symmetry.space_group_name_H-M   'P 1'
#
loop_
_entity.id
_entity.type
_entity.pdbx_description
1 polymer ?
#
loop_
_entity_poly.entity_id
_entity_poly.type
_entity_poly.pdbx_seq_one_letter_code
_entity_poly.pdbx_strand_id
1 'polypeptide(L)'
;MRKYFQFTETISGLNYFLRLLFFIVLLIPVMILFFFLVGKEIMASGIDVMDPSSVSAIENDPALALELVTGTFTTGNIIILFLVFLPGLWFILATVYKRLSALQVRFFPGRVKEVFAFYIIIDFLGLYFSENATIYWIIAIIGLALDLFMLFGNSNIKDHKG
;
A
#
# COMPACT_ATOMS: atom_id res chain seq x y z
N MET A 1 -11.75 17.85 9.14
CA MET A 1 -10.95 16.66 9.49
C MET A 1 -11.81 15.44 9.83
N ARG A 2 -12.74 15.52 10.80
CA ARG A 2 -13.60 14.39 11.25
C ARG A 2 -14.21 13.51 10.14
N LYS A 3 -14.75 14.12 9.08
CA LYS A 3 -15.36 13.41 7.94
C LYS A 3 -14.41 12.43 7.23
N TYR A 4 -13.11 12.71 7.21
CA TYR A 4 -12.12 11.85 6.53
C TYR A 4 -11.76 10.59 7.33
N PHE A 5 -12.10 10.53 8.62
CA PHE A 5 -11.71 9.45 9.53
C PHE A 5 -12.89 8.58 10.00
N GLN A 6 -14.08 8.76 9.42
CA GLN A 6 -15.28 7.97 9.77
C GLN A 6 -15.70 7.08 8.59
N PHE A 7 -16.07 5.84 8.89
CA PHE A 7 -16.54 4.84 7.91
C PHE A 7 -18.01 5.04 7.48
N THR A 8 -18.63 6.18 7.82
CA THR A 8 -20.08 6.39 7.67
C THR A 8 -20.48 7.08 6.38
N GLU A 9 -19.53 7.65 5.64
CA GLU A 9 -19.78 8.39 4.41
C GLU A 9 -19.39 7.59 3.16
N THR A 10 -19.90 7.98 1.99
CA THR A 10 -19.60 7.32 0.71
C THR A 10 -18.81 8.25 -0.21
N ILE A 11 -18.00 7.66 -1.09
CA ILE A 11 -17.22 8.40 -2.10
C ILE A 11 -17.51 7.91 -3.53
N SER A 12 -17.41 8.83 -4.48
CA SER A 12 -17.51 8.55 -5.92
C SER A 12 -16.28 7.82 -6.44
N GLY A 13 -16.35 7.25 -7.64
CA GLY A 13 -15.21 6.63 -8.32
C GLY A 13 -14.07 7.62 -8.58
N LEU A 14 -14.38 8.87 -8.93
CA LEU A 14 -13.39 9.92 -9.10
C LEU A 14 -12.69 10.27 -7.77
N ASN A 15 -13.44 10.45 -6.68
CA ASN A 15 -12.85 10.70 -5.37
C ASN A 15 -12.04 9.50 -4.88
N TYR A 16 -12.47 8.28 -5.20
CA TYR A 16 -11.69 7.07 -4.94
C TYR A 16 -10.34 7.12 -5.67
N PHE A 17 -10.34 7.39 -6.97
CA PHE A 17 -9.11 7.55 -7.78
C PHE A 17 -8.15 8.60 -7.21
N LEU A 18 -8.66 9.81 -6.92
CA LEU A 18 -7.86 10.90 -6.37
C LEU A 18 -7.26 10.53 -5.00
N ARG A 19 -7.98 9.76 -4.19
CA ARG A 19 -7.47 9.27 -2.91
C ARG A 19 -6.39 8.19 -3.10
N LEU A 20 -6.47 7.34 -4.12
CA LEU A 20 -5.37 6.43 -4.45
C LEU A 20 -4.10 7.20 -4.80
N LEU A 21 -4.21 8.27 -5.60
CA LEU A 21 -3.07 9.15 -5.91
C LEU A 21 -2.54 9.84 -4.65
N PHE A 22 -3.42 10.32 -3.78
CA PHE A 22 -3.01 10.91 -2.51
C PHE A 22 -2.32 9.89 -1.58
N PHE A 23 -2.75 8.63 -1.59
CA PHE A 23 -2.08 7.57 -0.84
C PHE A 23 -0.62 7.38 -1.29
N ILE A 24 -0.34 7.44 -2.60
CA ILE A 24 1.04 7.41 -3.11
C ILE A 24 1.86 8.56 -2.51
N VAL A 25 1.28 9.76 -2.43
CA VAL A 25 1.94 10.92 -1.79
C VAL A 25 2.17 10.69 -0.29
N LEU A 26 1.23 10.03 0.40
CA LEU A 26 1.37 9.66 1.82
C LEU A 26 2.48 8.62 2.07
N LEU A 27 2.96 7.91 1.05
CA LEU A 27 4.10 6.99 1.18
C LEU A 27 5.45 7.69 1.13
N ILE A 28 5.52 8.95 0.69
CA ILE A 28 6.79 9.71 0.58
C ILE A 28 7.56 9.76 1.92
N PRO A 29 6.94 10.07 3.08
CA PRO A 29 7.64 10.03 4.36
C PRO A 29 8.19 8.64 4.73
N VAL A 30 7.47 7.57 4.38
CA VAL A 30 7.91 6.19 4.59
C VAL A 30 9.14 5.90 3.72
N MET A 31 9.10 6.33 2.45
CA MET A 31 10.24 6.17 1.53
C MET A 31 11.48 6.96 1.99
N ILE A 32 11.31 8.21 2.41
CA ILE A 32 12.41 9.04 2.93
C ILE A 32 13.04 8.36 4.14
N LEU A 33 12.22 7.89 5.08
CA LEU A 33 12.70 7.17 6.25
C LEU A 33 13.42 5.88 5.86
N PHE A 34 12.88 5.10 4.92
CA PHE A 34 13.52 3.90 4.43
C PHE A 34 14.92 4.18 3.85
N PHE A 35 15.05 5.17 2.96
CA PHE A 35 16.35 5.55 2.41
C PHE A 35 17.33 6.07 3.46
N PHE A 36 16.83 6.80 4.46
CA PHE A 36 17.66 7.23 5.59
C PHE A 36 18.21 6.04 6.38
N LEU A 37 17.38 5.01 6.62
CA LEU A 37 17.82 3.79 7.30
C LEU A 37 18.83 2.99 6.47
N VAL A 38 18.64 2.88 5.15
CA VAL A 38 19.64 2.30 4.24
C VAL A 38 20.96 3.07 4.32
N GLY A 39 20.92 4.41 4.24
CA GLY A 39 22.12 5.24 4.35
C GLY A 39 22.85 5.07 5.69
N LYS A 40 22.11 4.88 6.79
CA LYS A 40 22.69 4.56 8.10
C LYS A 40 23.44 3.23 8.09
N GLU A 41 22.89 2.19 7.47
CA GLU A 41 23.57 0.89 7.38
C GLU A 41 24.82 0.95 6.47
N ILE A 42 24.77 1.72 5.38
CA ILE A 42 25.95 1.97 4.53
C ILE A 42 27.06 2.69 5.31
N MET A 43 26.72 3.69 6.13
CA MET A 43 27.73 4.35 6.98
C MET A 43 28.28 3.40 8.06
N ALA A 44 27.45 2.49 8.57
CA ALA A 44 27.87 1.51 9.57
C ALA A 44 28.77 0.40 9.00
N SER A 45 28.64 0.06 7.71
CA SER A 45 29.47 -0.94 7.05
C SER A 45 30.89 -0.45 6.73
N GLY A 46 31.17 0.84 6.94
CA GLY A 46 32.48 1.44 6.65
C GLY A 46 32.69 1.82 5.18
N ILE A 47 31.64 1.75 4.36
CA ILE A 47 31.67 2.21 2.97
C ILE A 47 31.66 3.74 2.95
N ASP A 48 32.74 4.34 2.45
CA ASP A 48 32.80 5.78 2.23
C ASP A 48 32.10 6.15 0.93
N VAL A 49 30.83 6.54 1.02
CA VAL A 49 29.99 6.93 -0.13
C VAL A 49 30.55 8.15 -0.89
N MET A 50 31.51 8.88 -0.32
CA MET A 50 32.21 9.98 -1.00
C MET A 50 33.37 9.49 -1.89
N ASP A 51 33.79 8.22 -1.74
CA ASP A 51 34.76 7.57 -2.61
C ASP A 51 34.04 6.83 -3.75
N PRO A 52 34.21 7.25 -5.02
CA PRO A 52 33.60 6.57 -6.17
C PRO A 52 33.99 5.08 -6.28
N SER A 53 35.15 4.69 -5.77
CA SER A 53 35.60 3.29 -5.81
C SER A 53 34.77 2.40 -4.88
N SER A 54 34.31 2.92 -3.74
CA SER A 54 33.47 2.20 -2.79
C SER A 54 32.03 2.02 -3.30
N VAL A 55 31.51 3.03 -4.01
CA VAL A 55 30.19 2.99 -4.66
C VAL A 55 30.18 1.96 -5.78
N SER A 56 31.29 1.87 -6.54
CA SER A 56 31.44 0.85 -7.57
C SER A 56 31.47 -0.58 -7.01
N ALA A 57 31.89 -0.76 -5.75
CA ALA A 57 31.86 -2.06 -5.09
C ALA A 57 30.41 -2.51 -4.79
N ILE A 58 29.52 -1.58 -4.41
CA ILE A 58 28.09 -1.87 -4.22
C ILE A 58 27.41 -2.19 -5.55
N GLU A 59 27.72 -1.44 -6.61
CA GLU A 59 27.10 -1.66 -7.94
C GLU A 59 27.48 -3.00 -8.55
N ASN A 60 28.73 -3.43 -8.34
CA ASN A 60 29.25 -4.68 -8.89
C ASN A 60 29.03 -5.91 -7.98
N ASP A 61 28.58 -5.71 -6.74
CA ASP A 61 28.28 -6.78 -5.80
C ASP A 61 26.81 -6.75 -5.31
N PRO A 62 25.91 -7.50 -6.00
CA PRO A 62 24.51 -7.56 -5.60
C PRO A 62 24.29 -8.23 -4.24
N ALA A 63 25.22 -9.05 -3.75
CA ALA A 63 25.12 -9.66 -2.42
C ALA A 63 25.36 -8.61 -1.34
N LEU A 64 26.37 -7.75 -1.53
CA LEU A 64 26.62 -6.60 -0.66
C LEU A 64 25.44 -5.62 -0.65
N ALA A 65 24.88 -5.30 -1.81
CA ALA A 65 23.70 -4.43 -1.90
C ALA A 65 22.50 -5.02 -1.13
N LEU A 66 22.28 -6.33 -1.24
CA LEU A 66 21.22 -7.03 -0.50
C LEU A 66 21.50 -7.04 1.01
N GLU A 67 22.74 -7.25 1.44
CA GLU A 67 23.14 -7.20 2.85
C GLU A 67 22.87 -5.83 3.46
N LEU A 68 23.25 -4.76 2.76
CA LEU A 68 23.02 -3.37 3.22
C LEU A 68 21.53 -3.06 3.34
N VAL A 69 20.72 -3.49 2.38
CA VAL A 69 19.25 -3.31 2.43
C VAL A 69 18.63 -4.17 3.53
N THR A 70 19.03 -5.44 3.66
CA THR A 70 18.44 -6.35 4.65
C THR A 70 18.88 -6.01 6.07
N GLY A 71 20.09 -5.49 6.25
CA GLY A 71 20.62 -4.95 7.51
C GLY A 71 19.76 -3.83 8.08
N THR A 72 19.03 -3.09 7.22
CA THR A 72 18.10 -2.05 7.67
C THR A 72 16.92 -2.61 8.46
N PHE A 73 16.57 -3.89 8.33
CA PHE A 73 15.39 -4.49 8.98
C PHE A 73 15.69 -4.99 10.40
N THR A 74 16.28 -4.14 11.23
CA THR A 74 16.33 -4.38 12.69
C THR A 74 14.92 -4.26 13.29
N THR A 75 14.69 -4.88 14.46
CA THR A 75 13.39 -4.81 15.14
C THR A 75 12.92 -3.37 15.36
N GLY A 76 13.81 -2.47 15.77
CA GLY A 76 13.49 -1.05 15.97
C GLY A 76 13.12 -0.33 14.67
N ASN A 77 13.86 -0.61 13.60
CA ASN A 77 13.62 -0.02 12.27
C ASN A 77 12.28 -0.50 11.68
N ILE A 78 11.94 -1.77 11.86
CA ILE A 78 10.63 -2.32 11.45
C ILE A 78 9.50 -1.61 12.18
N ILE A 79 9.62 -1.40 13.51
CA ILE A 79 8.60 -0.73 14.31
C ILE A 79 8.40 0.72 13.83
N ILE A 80 9.46 1.49 13.62
CA ILE A 80 9.32 2.90 13.20
C ILE A 80 8.76 3.01 11.77
N LEU A 81 9.19 2.14 10.84
CA LEU A 81 8.63 2.08 9.49
C LEU A 81 7.13 1.78 9.54
N PHE A 82 6.72 0.82 10.38
CA PHE A 82 5.31 0.47 10.56
C PHE A 82 4.50 1.63 11.17
N LEU A 83 5.04 2.32 12.18
CA LEU A 83 4.37 3.46 12.80
C LEU A 83 4.15 4.63 11.83
N VAL A 84 5.12 4.92 10.95
CA VAL A 84 4.99 5.97 9.93
C VAL A 84 4.05 5.52 8.79
N PHE A 85 3.98 4.22 8.49
CA PHE A 85 3.06 3.68 7.51
C PHE A 85 1.60 3.63 7.98
N LEU A 86 1.36 3.52 9.30
CA LEU A 86 0.04 3.32 9.91
C LEU A 86 -1.03 4.33 9.47
N PRO A 87 -0.76 5.65 9.39
CA PRO A 87 -1.74 6.63 8.88
C PRO A 87 -2.11 6.38 7.41
N GLY A 88 -1.15 5.98 6.58
CA GLY A 88 -1.37 5.59 5.19
C GLY A 88 -2.25 4.35 5.09
N LEU A 89 -1.93 3.32 5.88
CA LEU A 89 -2.72 2.09 5.96
C LEU A 89 -4.17 2.37 6.37
N TRP A 90 -4.38 3.19 7.40
CA TRP A 90 -5.72 3.61 7.81
C TRP A 90 -6.45 4.34 6.68
N PHE A 91 -5.77 5.29 6.02
CA PHE A 91 -6.34 6.10 4.96
C PHE A 91 -6.80 5.27 3.76
N ILE A 92 -6.01 4.29 3.32
CA ILE A 92 -6.38 3.42 2.20
C ILE A 92 -7.55 2.49 2.58
N LEU A 93 -7.53 1.90 3.77
CA LEU A 93 -8.63 1.05 4.26
C LEU A 93 -9.94 1.83 4.37
N ALA A 94 -9.90 3.05 4.92
CA ALA A 94 -11.05 3.94 4.96
C ALA A 94 -11.57 4.29 3.56
N THR A 95 -10.66 4.56 2.63
CA THR A 95 -11.00 4.89 1.23
C THR A 95 -11.72 3.73 0.55
N VAL A 96 -11.19 2.51 0.64
CA VAL A 96 -11.81 1.30 0.09
C VAL A 96 -13.18 1.06 0.72
N TYR A 97 -13.28 1.08 2.05
CA TYR A 97 -14.55 0.84 2.74
C TYR A 97 -15.63 1.87 2.36
N LYS A 98 -15.29 3.17 2.31
CA LYS A 98 -16.22 4.23 1.89
C LYS A 98 -16.68 4.01 0.44
N ARG A 99 -15.81 3.50 -0.42
CA ARG A 99 -16.15 3.24 -1.82
C ARG A 99 -17.07 2.02 -1.97
N LEU A 100 -16.75 0.92 -1.30
CA LEU A 100 -17.62 -0.25 -1.25
C LEU A 100 -18.98 0.07 -0.63
N SER A 101 -19.00 0.94 0.39
CA SER A 101 -20.25 1.44 0.98
C SER A 101 -21.12 2.22 0.01
N ALA A 102 -20.53 2.83 -1.02
CA ALA A 102 -21.28 3.45 -2.11
C ALA A 102 -21.87 2.41 -3.06
N LEU A 103 -21.07 1.41 -3.43
CA LEU A 103 -21.43 0.39 -4.42
C LEU A 103 -22.45 -0.63 -3.87
N GLN A 104 -22.47 -0.86 -2.55
CA GLN A 104 -23.40 -1.78 -1.91
C GLN A 104 -24.87 -1.43 -2.23
N VAL A 105 -25.18 -0.15 -2.41
CA VAL A 105 -26.55 0.34 -2.68
C VAL A 105 -27.14 -0.35 -3.92
N ARG A 106 -26.28 -0.69 -4.89
CA ARG A 106 -26.68 -1.29 -6.16
C ARG A 106 -26.28 -2.76 -6.29
N PHE A 107 -25.07 -3.13 -5.89
CA PHE A 107 -24.48 -4.40 -6.31
C PHE A 107 -24.54 -5.49 -5.24
N PHE A 108 -24.52 -5.14 -3.96
CA PHE A 108 -24.45 -6.09 -2.85
C PHE A 108 -25.10 -5.50 -1.59
N PRO A 109 -26.43 -5.27 -1.60
CA PRO A 109 -27.12 -4.57 -0.53
C PRO A 109 -26.95 -5.30 0.82
N GLY A 110 -26.50 -4.55 1.83
CA GLY A 110 -26.31 -5.04 3.19
C GLY A 110 -25.04 -5.87 3.43
N ARG A 111 -24.19 -6.08 2.41
CA ARG A 111 -23.03 -7.00 2.48
C ARG A 111 -21.66 -6.31 2.37
N VAL A 112 -21.58 -5.03 2.73
CA VAL A 112 -20.34 -4.24 2.59
C VAL A 112 -19.17 -4.81 3.41
N LYS A 113 -19.44 -5.36 4.59
CA LYS A 113 -18.38 -5.88 5.48
C LYS A 113 -17.75 -7.13 4.91
N GLU A 114 -18.55 -8.00 4.32
CA GLU A 114 -18.15 -9.24 3.67
C GLU A 114 -17.33 -8.94 2.41
N VAL A 115 -17.76 -7.99 1.59
CA VAL A 115 -17.02 -7.59 0.39
C VAL A 115 -15.70 -6.89 0.76
N PHE A 116 -15.70 -6.08 1.82
CA PHE A 116 -14.48 -5.46 2.32
C PHE A 116 -13.48 -6.48 2.89
N ALA A 117 -13.96 -7.46 3.65
CA ALA A 117 -13.13 -8.56 4.13
C ALA A 117 -12.58 -9.39 2.96
N PHE A 118 -13.41 -9.68 1.95
CA PHE A 118 -12.99 -10.39 0.74
C PHE A 118 -11.89 -9.64 -0.03
N TYR A 119 -12.02 -8.32 -0.17
CA TYR A 119 -10.99 -7.48 -0.79
C TYR A 119 -9.63 -7.64 -0.09
N ILE A 120 -9.60 -7.52 1.24
CA ILE A 120 -8.38 -7.69 2.03
C ILE A 120 -7.82 -9.12 1.89
N ILE A 121 -8.68 -10.14 1.93
CA ILE A 121 -8.27 -11.54 1.84
C ILE A 121 -7.63 -11.84 0.48
N ILE A 122 -8.14 -11.27 -0.62
CA ILE A 122 -7.56 -11.45 -1.96
C ILE A 122 -6.09 -11.00 -2.00
N ASP A 123 -5.76 -9.87 -1.39
CA ASP A 123 -4.37 -9.38 -1.33
C ASP A 123 -3.48 -10.35 -0.54
N PHE A 124 -3.94 -10.82 0.63
CA PHE A 124 -3.17 -11.79 1.43
C PHE A 124 -3.03 -13.16 0.75
N LEU A 125 -4.05 -13.63 0.04
CA LEU A 125 -3.97 -14.86 -0.73
C LEU A 125 -2.96 -14.73 -1.88
N GLY A 126 -2.89 -13.57 -2.53
CA GLY A 126 -1.87 -13.29 -3.55
C GLY A 126 -0.46 -13.41 -2.99
N LEU A 127 -0.20 -12.87 -1.80
CA LEU A 127 1.08 -13.01 -1.10
C LEU A 127 1.37 -14.47 -0.73
N TYR A 128 0.38 -15.18 -0.18
CA TYR A 128 0.52 -16.57 0.24
C TYR A 128 0.83 -17.52 -0.91
N PHE A 129 0.22 -17.30 -2.08
CA PHE A 129 0.44 -18.12 -3.28
C PHE A 129 1.48 -17.55 -4.25
N SER A 130 2.33 -16.62 -3.80
CA SER A 130 3.32 -15.94 -4.65
C SER A 130 4.31 -16.90 -5.34
N GLU A 131 4.59 -18.07 -4.76
CA GLU A 131 5.44 -19.10 -5.36
C GLU A 131 4.76 -19.89 -6.48
N ASN A 132 3.42 -19.93 -6.52
CA ASN A 132 2.66 -20.59 -7.59
C ASN A 132 2.18 -19.55 -8.59
N ALA A 133 2.95 -19.37 -9.66
CA ALA A 133 2.69 -18.35 -10.68
C ALA A 133 1.25 -18.37 -11.22
N THR A 134 0.70 -19.54 -11.54
CA THR A 134 -0.66 -19.66 -12.09
C THR A 134 -1.71 -19.17 -11.08
N ILE A 135 -1.63 -19.62 -9.83
CA ILE A 135 -2.60 -19.23 -8.79
C ILE A 135 -2.45 -17.73 -8.47
N TYR A 136 -1.20 -17.26 -8.33
CA TYR A 136 -0.90 -15.85 -8.12
C TYR A 136 -1.54 -14.96 -9.20
N TRP A 137 -1.34 -15.28 -10.48
CA TRP A 137 -1.90 -14.48 -11.57
C TRP A 137 -3.43 -14.49 -11.60
N ILE A 138 -4.07 -15.62 -11.29
CA ILE A 138 -5.54 -15.69 -11.17
C ILE A 138 -6.02 -14.74 -10.06
N ILE A 139 -5.39 -14.77 -8.88
CA ILE A 139 -5.75 -13.90 -7.75
C ILE A 139 -5.49 -12.42 -8.10
N ALA A 140 -4.34 -12.12 -8.73
CA ALA A 140 -3.98 -10.77 -9.15
C ALA A 140 -4.99 -10.19 -10.15
N ILE A 141 -5.48 -10.99 -11.10
CA ILE A 141 -6.53 -10.58 -12.04
C ILE A 141 -7.84 -10.30 -11.31
N ILE A 142 -8.21 -11.12 -10.32
CA ILE A 142 -9.40 -10.88 -9.49
C ILE A 142 -9.26 -9.57 -8.71
N GLY A 143 -8.11 -9.34 -8.08
CA GLY A 143 -7.82 -8.08 -7.37
C GLY A 143 -7.92 -6.87 -8.29
N LEU A 144 -7.28 -6.93 -9.45
CA LEU A 144 -7.34 -5.87 -10.46
C LEU A 144 -8.77 -5.63 -10.97
N ALA A 145 -9.57 -6.68 -11.15
CA ALA A 145 -10.97 -6.55 -11.53
C ALA A 145 -11.79 -5.84 -10.42
N LEU A 146 -11.51 -6.11 -9.14
CA LEU A 146 -12.14 -5.39 -8.03
C LEU A 146 -11.76 -3.91 -8.00
N ASP A 147 -10.49 -3.58 -8.24
CA ASP A 147 -10.03 -2.20 -8.30
C ASP A 147 -10.67 -1.42 -9.46
N LEU A 148 -10.73 -2.03 -10.65
CA LEU A 148 -11.43 -1.44 -11.80
C LEU A 148 -12.93 -1.28 -11.53
N PHE A 149 -13.55 -2.27 -10.89
CA PHE A 149 -14.95 -2.19 -10.47
C PHE A 149 -15.17 -1.05 -9.47
N MET A 150 -14.27 -0.85 -8.51
CA MET A 150 -14.35 0.28 -7.59
C MET A 150 -14.16 1.62 -8.30
N LEU A 151 -13.27 1.69 -9.28
CA LEU A 151 -12.99 2.90 -10.06
C LEU A 151 -14.19 3.32 -10.92
N PHE A 152 -14.76 2.37 -11.68
CA PHE A 152 -15.77 2.68 -12.71
C PHE A 152 -17.21 2.34 -12.31
N GLY A 153 -17.44 1.58 -11.24
CA GLY A 153 -18.78 1.16 -10.82
C GLY A 153 -19.70 2.33 -10.50
N ASN A 154 -20.86 2.42 -11.14
CA ASN A 154 -21.83 3.47 -10.81
C ASN A 154 -22.69 3.07 -9.61
N SER A 155 -22.53 3.79 -8.48
CA SER A 155 -23.26 3.60 -7.22
C SER A 155 -24.68 4.17 -7.21
N ASN A 156 -25.09 4.93 -8.24
CA ASN A 156 -26.40 5.60 -8.35
C ASN A 156 -26.71 6.61 -7.21
N ILE A 157 -25.68 7.00 -6.46
CA ILE A 157 -25.76 8.04 -5.43
C ILE A 157 -25.42 9.37 -6.12
N LYS A 158 -26.32 10.36 -6.01
CA LYS A 158 -26.12 11.69 -6.61
C LYS A 158 -25.05 12.50 -5.88
N ASP A 159 -25.17 12.55 -4.54
CA ASP A 159 -24.30 13.36 -3.69
C ASP A 159 -23.47 12.50 -2.74
N HIS A 160 -22.16 12.49 -2.97
CA HIS A 160 -21.20 11.85 -2.08
C HIS A 160 -20.70 12.86 -1.04
N LYS A 161 -20.83 12.53 0.24
CA LYS A 161 -20.42 13.42 1.36
C LYS A 161 -19.00 13.15 1.88
N GLY A 162 -18.34 12.13 1.34
CA GLY A 162 -17.13 11.49 1.89
C GLY A 162 -15.80 12.16 1.66
#